data_AF-A0A8S3GD13-F1
#
_entry.id   AF-A0A8S3GD13-F1
#
_cell.length_a   1.000
_cell.length_b   1.000
_cell.length_c   1.000
_cell.angle_alpha   90.00
_cell.angle_beta   90.00
_cell.angle_gamma   90.00
#
_symmetry.space_group_name_H-M   'P 1'
#
loop_
_entity.id
_entity.type
_entity.pdbx_description
1 polymer ?
#
loop_
_entity_poly.entity_id
_entity_poly.type
_entity_poly.pdbx_seq_one_letter_code
_entity_poly.pdbx_strand_id
1 'polypeptide(L)'
;VDFANKYIGGGVMNEGCVQEEIRFVICPEMLISLLLCEVMKPNECVFLIGCERFSSYRGYSTSFEFRENYIDQTPKDSWGRKLCHVVAMDAIAFYNRATQFKLPQMKRELIKAYTCFRIPAAVTDKKSGVVTGNWGCGAFNGNKQLKGTYPPL
;
A
#
# COMPACT_ATOMS: atom_id res chain seq x y z
N VAL A 1 5.25 0.74 0.75
CA VAL A 1 4.00 1.14 0.06
C VAL A 1 3.02 -0.01 0.20
N ASP A 2 1.76 0.30 0.47
CA ASP A 2 0.67 -0.68 0.44
C ASP A 2 -0.09 -0.60 -0.89
N PHE A 3 -0.16 -1.71 -1.61
CA PHE A 3 -0.79 -1.88 -2.92
C PHE A 3 -2.30 -2.09 -2.74
N ALA A 4 -2.93 -1.01 -2.30
CA ALA A 4 -4.26 -1.03 -1.74
C ALA A 4 -5.36 -1.24 -2.79
N ASN A 5 -6.53 -1.64 -2.29
CA ASN A 5 -7.80 -1.36 -2.92
C ASN A 5 -8.23 0.09 -2.62
N LYS A 6 -9.10 0.68 -3.46
CA LYS A 6 -9.67 2.01 -3.19
C LYS A 6 -10.49 2.04 -1.90
N TYR A 7 -11.05 0.91 -1.48
CA TYR A 7 -11.56 0.68 -0.13
C TYR A 7 -10.40 0.10 0.69
N ILE A 8 -9.86 0.89 1.61
CA ILE A 8 -8.65 0.51 2.34
C ILE A 8 -8.82 -0.82 3.09
N GLY A 9 -7.78 -1.66 3.04
CA GLY A 9 -7.79 -3.01 3.59
C GLY A 9 -8.39 -4.07 2.67
N GLY A 10 -8.97 -3.66 1.53
CA GLY A 10 -9.42 -4.58 0.48
C GLY A 10 -10.32 -5.69 1.00
N GLY A 11 -9.89 -6.93 0.80
CA GLY A 11 -10.62 -8.13 1.22
C GLY A 11 -10.26 -8.65 2.61
N VAL A 12 -9.62 -7.86 3.49
CA VAL A 12 -9.04 -8.37 4.74
C VAL A 12 -10.04 -9.00 5.71
N MET A 13 -11.31 -8.58 5.66
CA MET A 13 -12.39 -9.16 6.46
C MET A 13 -13.12 -10.32 5.75
N ASN A 14 -12.68 -10.67 4.53
CA ASN A 14 -13.29 -11.66 3.65
C ASN A 14 -12.21 -12.65 3.17
N GLU A 15 -12.15 -12.93 1.87
CA GLU A 15 -11.24 -13.92 1.26
C GLU A 15 -9.90 -13.33 0.77
N GLY A 16 -9.66 -12.02 1.00
CA GLY A 16 -8.45 -11.37 0.53
C GLY A 16 -7.22 -11.84 1.29
N CYS A 17 -6.16 -12.24 0.57
CA CYS A 17 -4.92 -12.72 1.17
C CYS A 17 -3.69 -12.39 0.29
N VAL A 18 -3.65 -11.17 -0.25
CA VAL A 18 -2.50 -10.69 -1.02
C VAL A 18 -1.76 -9.62 -0.22
N GLN A 19 -0.94 -8.79 -0.86
CA GLN A 19 -0.03 -7.90 -0.13
C GLN A 19 -0.74 -6.96 0.86
N GLU A 20 -1.88 -6.37 0.49
CA GLU A 20 -2.65 -5.47 1.36
C GLU A 20 -3.19 -6.21 2.58
N GLU A 21 -3.96 -7.27 2.38
CA GLU A 21 -4.59 -7.99 3.48
C GLU A 21 -3.57 -8.62 4.42
N ILE A 22 -2.50 -9.21 3.87
CA ILE A 22 -1.40 -9.75 4.68
C ILE A 22 -0.79 -8.64 5.55
N ARG A 23 -0.60 -7.43 5.02
CA ARG A 23 -0.06 -6.32 5.79
C ARG A 23 -0.99 -5.91 6.92
N PHE A 24 -2.29 -5.84 6.66
CA PHE A 24 -3.29 -5.48 7.67
C PHE A 24 -3.41 -6.54 8.76
N VAL A 25 -3.27 -7.83 8.45
CA VAL A 25 -3.35 -8.90 9.46
C VAL A 25 -2.10 -8.93 10.35
N ILE A 26 -0.90 -8.73 9.80
CA ILE A 26 0.32 -8.72 10.63
C ILE A 26 0.50 -7.41 11.41
N CYS A 27 -0.19 -6.34 11.01
CA CYS A 27 -0.23 -5.03 11.66
C CYS A 27 -1.70 -4.62 11.94
N PRO A 28 -2.43 -5.33 12.81
CA PRO A 28 -3.89 -5.22 12.97
C PRO A 28 -4.39 -3.85 13.41
N GLU A 29 -3.54 -2.99 13.97
CA GLU A 29 -3.87 -1.59 14.25
C GLU A 29 -4.33 -0.84 12.99
N MET A 30 -3.87 -1.27 11.80
CA MET A 30 -4.31 -0.71 10.51
C MET A 30 -5.79 -0.97 10.22
N LEU A 31 -6.42 -1.99 10.83
CA LEU A 31 -7.82 -2.35 10.59
C LEU A 31 -8.80 -1.24 11.00
N ILE A 32 -8.43 -0.35 11.92
CA ILE A 32 -9.29 0.79 12.30
C ILE A 32 -9.56 1.72 11.10
N SER A 33 -8.68 1.74 10.10
CA SER A 33 -8.87 2.55 8.90
C SER A 33 -10.09 2.13 8.07
N LEU A 34 -10.54 0.86 8.15
CA LEU A 34 -11.77 0.41 7.49
C LEU A 34 -13.01 1.14 8.03
N LEU A 35 -12.98 1.56 9.29
CA LEU A 35 -14.06 2.29 9.93
C LEU A 35 -13.97 3.80 9.65
N LEU A 36 -12.75 4.34 9.56
CA LEU A 36 -12.50 5.78 9.56
C LEU A 36 -12.37 6.38 8.15
N CYS A 37 -11.98 5.59 7.16
CA CYS A 37 -11.65 6.08 5.83
C CYS A 37 -12.74 5.74 4.82
N GLU A 38 -13.23 6.76 4.11
CA GLU A 38 -14.07 6.58 2.92
C GLU A 38 -13.24 6.04 1.72
N VAL A 39 -13.94 5.70 0.64
CA VAL A 39 -13.31 5.26 -0.62
C VAL A 39 -12.35 6.33 -1.17
N MET A 40 -11.12 5.92 -1.47
CA MET A 40 -10.11 6.82 -2.01
C MET A 40 -10.47 7.30 -3.43
N LYS A 41 -10.47 8.62 -3.63
CA LYS A 41 -10.52 9.22 -4.98
C LYS A 41 -9.16 9.11 -5.70
N PRO A 42 -9.10 9.34 -7.03
CA PRO A 42 -7.84 9.28 -7.79
C PRO A 42 -6.71 10.19 -7.29
N ASN A 43 -7.03 11.24 -6.54
CA ASN A 43 -6.09 12.22 -5.99
C ASN A 43 -5.94 12.15 -4.46
N GLU A 44 -6.43 11.08 -3.83
CA GLU A 44 -6.36 10.86 -2.38
C GLU A 44 -5.45 9.67 -2.05
N CYS A 45 -4.99 9.57 -0.81
CA CYS A 45 -4.25 8.42 -0.28
C CYS A 45 -4.42 8.38 1.23
N VAL A 46 -4.12 7.24 1.85
CA VAL A 46 -4.16 7.11 3.31
C VAL A 46 -2.76 6.85 3.85
N PHE A 47 -2.35 7.66 4.82
CA PHE A 47 -1.11 7.46 5.56
C PHE A 47 -1.42 6.80 6.91
N LEU A 48 -0.74 5.70 7.18
CA LEU A 48 -0.80 4.96 8.43
C LEU A 48 0.60 5.02 9.06
N ILE A 49 0.71 5.70 10.20
CA ILE A 49 1.98 6.02 10.86
C ILE A 49 1.95 5.37 12.23
N GLY A 50 3.01 4.61 12.56
CA GLY A 50 3.16 4.07 13.90
C GLY A 50 2.66 2.66 14.10
N CYS A 51 2.16 1.99 13.05
CA CYS A 51 1.65 0.63 13.19
C CYS A 51 2.77 -0.34 13.63
N GLU A 52 2.47 -1.15 14.64
CA GLU A 52 3.34 -2.22 15.11
C GLU A 52 3.07 -3.51 14.33
N ARG A 53 4.12 -4.29 14.06
CA ARG A 53 3.97 -5.65 13.54
C ARG A 53 3.89 -6.64 14.70
N PHE A 54 2.84 -7.46 14.71
CA PHE A 54 2.60 -8.44 15.78
C PHE A 54 2.86 -9.88 15.35
N SER A 55 2.88 -10.17 14.04
CA SER A 55 2.96 -11.54 13.53
C SER A 55 4.04 -11.73 12.47
N SER A 56 4.82 -12.80 12.63
CA SER A 56 5.63 -13.40 11.59
C SER A 56 4.74 -14.27 10.70
N TYR A 57 5.08 -14.36 9.41
CA TYR A 57 4.32 -15.17 8.46
C TYR A 57 5.24 -15.79 7.41
N ARG A 58 4.74 -16.82 6.72
CA ARG A 58 5.31 -17.33 5.47
C ARG A 58 4.23 -17.46 4.40
N GLY A 59 4.68 -17.69 3.18
CA GLY A 59 3.80 -17.88 2.04
C GLY A 59 3.05 -16.61 1.64
N TYR A 60 2.12 -16.79 0.72
CA TYR A 60 1.34 -15.72 0.10
C TYR A 60 0.06 -16.31 -0.50
N SER A 61 -1.05 -15.58 -0.48
CA SER A 61 -2.35 -16.09 -0.95
C SER A 61 -2.68 -17.43 -0.30
N THR A 62 -3.00 -18.47 -1.08
CA THR A 62 -3.40 -19.78 -0.57
C THR A 62 -2.35 -20.49 0.28
N SER A 63 -1.08 -20.06 0.25
CA SER A 63 0.01 -20.60 1.08
C SER A 63 0.31 -19.75 2.32
N PHE A 64 -0.43 -18.66 2.55
CA PHE A 64 -0.22 -17.77 3.68
C PHE A 64 -0.47 -18.49 5.01
N GLU A 65 0.48 -18.35 5.92
CA GLU A 65 0.44 -19.03 7.21
C GLU A 65 1.08 -18.14 8.29
N PHE A 66 0.38 -18.00 9.40
CA PHE A 66 0.96 -17.45 10.63
C PHE A 66 2.10 -18.36 11.10
N ARG A 67 3.23 -17.75 11.46
CA ARG A 67 4.41 -18.49 11.92
C ARG A 67 4.52 -18.44 13.44
N GLU A 68 4.64 -17.22 13.96
CA GLU A 68 4.90 -16.95 15.37
C GLU A 68 4.63 -15.48 15.67
N ASN A 69 4.58 -15.16 16.96
CA ASN A 69 4.53 -13.77 17.40
C ASN A 69 5.79 -13.03 16.96
N TYR A 70 5.65 -11.79 16.51
CA TYR A 70 6.76 -10.93 16.14
C TYR A 70 6.99 -9.88 17.22
N ILE A 71 8.23 -9.78 17.71
CA ILE A 71 8.64 -8.71 18.61
C ILE A 71 9.21 -7.58 17.77
N ASP A 72 8.41 -6.54 17.56
CA ASP A 72 8.80 -5.42 16.71
C ASP A 72 9.84 -4.52 17.40
N GLN A 73 11.10 -4.63 16.96
CA GLN A 73 12.20 -3.83 17.47
C GLN A 73 12.31 -2.44 16.82
N THR A 74 11.37 -2.06 15.93
CA THR A 74 11.36 -0.75 15.31
C THR A 74 11.35 0.35 16.39
N PRO A 75 12.28 1.32 16.33
CA PRO A 75 12.33 2.42 17.29
C PRO A 75 11.04 3.24 17.26
N LYS A 76 10.83 4.04 18.30
CA LYS A 76 9.70 4.96 18.40
C LYS A 76 10.15 6.41 18.22
N ASP A 77 9.28 7.24 17.68
CA ASP A 77 9.47 8.69 17.67
C ASP A 77 9.19 9.31 19.05
N SER A 78 9.32 10.64 19.15
CA SER A 78 9.02 11.40 20.37
C SER A 78 7.56 11.36 20.80
N TRP A 79 6.65 10.86 19.95
CA TRP A 79 5.22 10.71 20.25
C TRP A 79 4.86 9.26 20.60
N GLY A 80 5.86 8.37 20.71
CA GLY A 80 5.68 6.97 21.06
C GLY A 80 5.17 6.09 19.91
N ARG A 81 5.13 6.60 18.68
CA ARG A 81 4.72 5.85 17.49
C ARG A 81 5.92 5.08 16.94
N LYS A 82 5.73 3.85 16.47
CA LYS A 82 6.79 3.12 15.75
C LYS A 82 7.24 3.93 14.53
N LEU A 83 8.53 3.91 14.20
CA LEU A 83 9.07 4.51 12.97
C LEU A 83 8.71 3.66 11.74
N CYS A 84 7.42 3.45 11.53
CA CYS A 84 6.82 2.67 10.47
C CYS A 84 5.81 3.54 9.73
N HIS A 85 6.12 3.91 8.49
CA HIS A 85 5.26 4.75 7.65
C HIS A 85 4.73 3.91 6.48
N VAL A 86 3.42 3.72 6.45
CA VAL A 86 2.73 3.03 5.36
C VAL A 86 1.86 4.05 4.63
N VAL A 87 1.94 4.04 3.30
CA VAL A 87 1.01 4.78 2.44
C VAL A 87 0.24 3.77 1.61
N ALA A 88 -1.09 3.79 1.73
CA ALA A 88 -2.02 3.00 0.94
C ALA A 88 -2.36 3.73 -0.35
N MET A 89 -2.13 3.06 -1.49
CA MET A 89 -2.35 3.62 -2.81
C MET A 89 -2.99 2.60 -3.76
N ASP A 90 -4.17 2.94 -4.28
CA ASP A 90 -4.92 2.05 -5.14
C ASP A 90 -4.55 2.23 -6.62
N ALA A 91 -4.22 1.13 -7.30
CA ALA A 91 -4.04 1.10 -8.76
C ALA A 91 -5.37 0.92 -9.49
N ILE A 92 -5.41 1.23 -10.79
CA ILE A 92 -6.54 0.84 -11.64
C ILE A 92 -6.50 -0.68 -11.84
N ALA A 93 -7.63 -1.36 -11.65
CA ALA A 93 -7.80 -2.76 -12.07
C ALA A 93 -8.10 -2.82 -13.58
N PHE A 94 -7.20 -3.41 -14.36
CA PHE A 94 -7.31 -3.47 -15.82
C PHE A 94 -7.88 -4.80 -16.33
N TYR A 95 -9.16 -4.81 -16.70
CA TYR A 95 -9.77 -5.96 -17.39
C TYR A 95 -9.18 -6.18 -18.79
N ASN A 96 -8.98 -5.10 -19.55
CA ASN A 96 -8.25 -5.12 -20.81
C ASN A 96 -6.86 -4.50 -20.60
N ARG A 97 -5.83 -5.35 -20.62
CA ARG A 97 -4.43 -4.96 -20.38
C ARG A 97 -3.92 -3.88 -21.34
N ALA A 98 -4.42 -3.80 -22.57
CA ALA A 98 -3.97 -2.78 -23.52
C ALA A 98 -4.42 -1.36 -23.14
N THR A 99 -5.48 -1.21 -22.34
CA THR A 99 -6.01 0.11 -21.97
C THR A 99 -5.11 0.90 -21.04
N GLN A 100 -4.20 0.26 -20.32
CA GLN A 100 -3.30 0.93 -19.38
C GLN A 100 -2.28 1.86 -20.05
N PHE A 101 -2.00 1.67 -21.34
CA PHE A 101 -1.08 2.50 -22.12
C PHE A 101 -1.76 3.75 -22.70
N LYS A 102 -3.08 3.91 -22.49
CA LYS A 102 -3.79 5.12 -22.89
C LYS A 102 -3.45 6.26 -21.92
N LEU A 103 -3.30 7.46 -22.48
CA LEU A 103 -2.86 8.64 -21.73
C LEU A 103 -3.71 8.94 -20.46
N PRO A 104 -5.06 8.83 -20.46
CA PRO A 104 -5.84 9.07 -19.25
C PRO A 104 -5.51 8.09 -18.11
N GLN A 105 -5.31 6.81 -18.43
CA GLN A 105 -4.96 5.76 -17.47
C GLN A 105 -3.56 5.99 -16.92
N MET A 106 -2.58 6.25 -17.79
CA MET A 106 -1.21 6.58 -17.37
C MET A 106 -1.18 7.83 -16.48
N LYS A 107 -1.89 8.90 -16.88
CA LYS A 107 -1.99 10.14 -16.12
C LYS A 107 -2.61 9.92 -14.74
N ARG A 108 -3.67 9.12 -14.65
CA ARG A 108 -4.29 8.77 -13.36
C ARG A 108 -3.29 8.10 -12.43
N GLU A 109 -2.57 7.10 -12.93
CA GLU A 109 -1.61 6.34 -12.11
C GLU A 109 -0.42 7.20 -11.68
N LEU A 110 0.05 8.11 -12.55
CA LEU A 110 1.06 9.11 -12.20
C LEU A 110 0.56 10.08 -11.12
N ILE A 111 -0.67 10.59 -11.23
CA ILE A 111 -1.27 11.47 -10.21
C ILE A 111 -1.38 10.75 -8.86
N LYS A 112 -1.89 9.51 -8.85
CA LYS A 112 -1.99 8.71 -7.63
C LYS A 112 -0.61 8.51 -6.98
N ALA A 113 0.38 8.08 -7.75
CA ALA A 113 1.74 7.91 -7.26
C ALA A 113 2.34 9.22 -6.73
N TYR A 114 2.17 10.33 -7.46
CA TYR A 114 2.62 11.65 -7.03
C TYR A 114 1.95 12.09 -5.73
N THR A 115 0.63 11.95 -5.60
CA THR A 115 -0.11 12.24 -4.37
C THR A 115 0.48 11.47 -3.18
N CYS A 116 0.80 10.19 -3.37
CA CYS A 116 1.29 9.32 -2.30
C CYS A 116 2.76 9.57 -1.94
N PHE A 117 3.59 9.93 -2.92
CA PHE A 117 5.04 10.10 -2.71
C PHE A 117 5.44 11.53 -2.38
N ARG A 118 4.53 12.49 -2.60
CA ARG A 118 4.68 13.85 -2.07
C ARG A 118 4.27 13.88 -0.59
N ILE A 119 5.09 13.26 0.24
CA ILE A 119 4.82 13.11 1.67
C ILE A 119 5.04 14.48 2.37
N PRO A 120 4.08 14.99 3.16
CA PRO A 120 4.27 16.20 3.94
C PRO A 120 5.44 16.05 4.92
N ALA A 121 6.23 17.10 5.13
CA ALA A 121 7.35 17.09 6.08
C ALA A 121 6.92 16.81 7.53
N ALA A 122 5.64 17.00 7.85
CA ALA A 122 5.06 16.66 9.16
C ALA A 122 4.86 15.14 9.35
N VAL A 123 4.90 14.35 8.28
CA VAL A 123 4.61 12.90 8.29
C VAL A 123 5.90 12.08 8.22
N THR A 124 6.90 12.50 7.45
CA THR A 124 8.17 11.76 7.30
C THR A 124 9.35 12.71 7.08
N ASP A 125 10.55 12.25 7.43
CA ASP A 125 11.78 12.96 7.07
C ASP A 125 11.89 13.06 5.54
N LYS A 126 12.26 14.25 5.03
CA LYS A 126 12.50 14.49 3.60
C LYS A 126 13.58 13.58 3.01
N LYS A 127 14.44 12.98 3.84
CA LYS A 127 15.46 12.01 3.44
C LYS A 127 14.94 10.57 3.30
N SER A 128 13.70 10.30 3.70
CA SER A 128 13.11 8.96 3.58
C SER A 128 12.87 8.61 2.11
N GLY A 129 13.46 7.51 1.65
CA GLY A 129 13.17 6.94 0.34
C GLY A 129 11.81 6.24 0.29
N VAL A 130 11.30 6.02 -0.92
CA VAL A 130 10.08 5.23 -1.15
C VAL A 130 10.45 3.76 -1.36
N VAL A 131 9.99 2.88 -0.47
CA VAL A 131 10.09 1.43 -0.65
C VAL A 131 8.80 0.90 -1.26
N THR A 132 8.87 0.47 -2.53
CA THR A 132 7.74 -0.01 -3.34
C THR A 132 8.11 -1.24 -4.17
N GLY A 133 7.26 -1.65 -5.10
CA GLY A 133 7.47 -2.81 -5.97
C GLY A 133 6.46 -2.84 -7.14
N ASN A 134 6.00 -4.03 -7.49
CA ASN A 134 5.09 -4.27 -8.63
C ASN A 134 3.63 -3.83 -8.35
N TRP A 135 3.44 -2.57 -7.96
CA TRP A 135 2.14 -1.98 -7.61
C TRP A 135 1.10 -2.18 -8.72
N GLY A 136 -0.05 -2.77 -8.36
CA GLY A 136 -1.16 -3.03 -9.29
C GLY A 136 -0.89 -4.10 -10.36
N CYS A 137 0.24 -4.82 -10.32
CA CYS A 137 0.61 -5.78 -11.38
C CYS A 137 0.18 -7.22 -11.11
N GLY A 138 -0.32 -7.52 -9.91
CA GLY A 138 -0.89 -8.81 -9.54
C GLY A 138 -2.37 -8.90 -9.92
N ALA A 139 -3.25 -8.93 -8.91
CA ALA A 139 -4.70 -9.01 -9.09
C ALA A 139 -5.29 -7.92 -10.01
N PHE A 140 -4.63 -6.77 -10.12
CA PHE A 140 -5.11 -5.63 -10.93
C PHE A 140 -4.55 -5.61 -12.38
N ASN A 141 -3.78 -6.63 -12.77
CA ASN A 141 -3.35 -6.88 -14.16
C ASN A 141 -2.52 -5.76 -14.82
N GLY A 142 -1.84 -4.93 -14.01
CA GLY A 142 -0.88 -3.94 -14.47
C GLY A 142 0.35 -4.55 -15.17
N ASN A 143 0.98 -3.75 -16.03
CA ASN A 143 2.25 -4.07 -16.66
C ASN A 143 3.39 -3.58 -15.76
N LYS A 144 4.29 -4.50 -15.39
CA LYS A 144 5.40 -4.24 -14.47
C LYS A 144 6.37 -3.20 -15.01
N GLN A 145 6.66 -3.25 -16.31
CA GLN A 145 7.56 -2.31 -16.96
C GLN A 145 6.97 -0.90 -16.93
N LEU A 146 5.72 -0.72 -17.36
CA LEU A 146 5.02 0.56 -17.32
C LEU A 146 4.96 1.15 -15.91
N LYS A 147 4.73 0.31 -14.89
CA LYS A 147 4.70 0.72 -13.48
C LYS A 147 6.07 1.02 -12.89
N GLY A 148 7.13 0.41 -13.41
CA GLY A 148 8.51 0.62 -12.97
C GLY A 148 9.22 1.75 -13.70
N THR A 149 8.73 2.17 -14.88
CA THR A 149 9.32 3.28 -15.64
C THR A 149 8.82 4.62 -15.12
N TYR A 150 9.75 5.50 -14.77
CA TYR A 150 9.51 6.94 -14.94
C TYR A 150 9.57 7.23 -16.44
N PRO A 151 8.50 7.71 -17.09
CA PRO A 151 8.68 8.26 -18.43
C PRO A 151 9.72 9.39 -18.31
N PRO A 152 10.77 9.41 -19.16
CA PRO A 152 11.61 10.59 -19.25
C PRO A 152 10.69 11.77 -19.61
N LEU A 153 10.68 12.77 -18.74
CA LEU A 153 10.02 14.06 -19.01
C LEU A 153 10.75 14.77 -20.15
#